data_AF-A0A5N8YNW0-F1
#
_entry.id   AF-A0A5N8YNW0-F1
#
_cell.length_a   1.000
_cell.length_b   1.000
_cell.length_c   1.000
_cell.angle_alpha   90.00
_cell.angle_beta   90.00
_cell.angle_gamma   90.00
#
_symmetry.space_group_name_H-M   'P 1'
#
loop_
_entity.id
_entity.type
_entity.pdbx_description
1 polymer ?
#
loop_
_entity_poly.entity_id
_entity_poly.type
_entity_poly.pdbx_seq_one_letter_code
_entity_poly.pdbx_strand_id
1 'polypeptide(L)'
;MLEKLGLPQPLESSFWVTGVLPAVRRELERRVSPARSRGYKTSISRFKADNRIEDVAGQLTLLQKSGQGMKGLCPFHQERSPSFHVWPASQRWRCFGSCAEGGDVIDLLRRHREQGGQK
;
A
#
# COMPACT_ATOMS: atom_id res chain seq x y z
N MET A 1 1.86 -52.28 -12.20
CA MET A 1 0.70 -51.43 -12.54
C MET A 1 1.02 -50.36 -13.60
N LEU A 2 2.29 -50.01 -13.87
CA LEU A 2 2.68 -48.97 -14.85
C LEU A 2 2.97 -49.45 -16.30
N GLU A 3 3.21 -50.74 -16.54
CA GLU A 3 3.48 -51.27 -17.90
C GLU A 3 2.23 -51.37 -18.80
N LYS A 4 1.03 -51.36 -18.22
CA LYS A 4 -0.23 -51.40 -18.99
C LYS A 4 -0.54 -50.10 -19.73
N LEU A 5 0.25 -49.04 -19.51
CA LEU A 5 0.10 -47.74 -20.15
C LEU A 5 1.09 -47.50 -21.30
N GLY A 6 1.91 -48.49 -21.67
CA GLY A 6 2.89 -48.36 -22.76
C GLY A 6 3.99 -47.32 -22.50
N LEU A 7 4.21 -46.94 -21.25
CA LEU A 7 5.20 -45.93 -20.89
C LEU A 7 6.56 -46.59 -20.62
N PRO A 8 7.65 -46.11 -21.28
CA PRO A 8 8.98 -46.67 -21.08
C PRO A 8 9.45 -46.44 -19.63
N GLN A 9 9.99 -47.48 -19.00
CA GLN A 9 10.61 -47.38 -17.68
C GLN A 9 11.91 -46.57 -17.78
N PRO A 10 12.24 -45.72 -16.79
CA PRO A 10 13.32 -44.76 -16.92
C PRO A 10 14.65 -45.45 -16.61
N LEU A 11 15.41 -45.77 -17.65
CA LEU A 11 16.85 -45.95 -17.54
C LEU A 11 17.50 -44.98 -18.52
N GLU A 12 18.26 -44.05 -17.96
CA GLU A 12 19.07 -43.02 -18.62
C GLU A 12 18.36 -42.16 -19.67
N SER A 13 18.33 -40.84 -19.47
CA SER A 13 18.52 -39.93 -20.61
C SER A 13 18.47 -38.46 -20.21
N SER A 14 19.41 -37.76 -20.81
CA SER A 14 19.41 -36.34 -21.13
C SER A 14 18.08 -35.78 -21.71
N PHE A 15 17.10 -36.63 -22.04
CA PHE A 15 15.78 -36.28 -22.52
C PHE A 15 15.00 -35.35 -21.57
N TRP A 16 15.09 -35.57 -20.26
CA TRP A 16 14.49 -34.67 -19.27
C TRP A 16 15.23 -33.33 -19.18
N VAL A 17 16.55 -33.31 -19.40
CA VAL A 17 17.44 -32.15 -19.21
C VAL A 17 17.44 -31.18 -20.39
N THR A 18 17.42 -31.67 -21.63
CA THR A 18 17.51 -30.83 -22.84
C THR A 18 16.17 -30.58 -23.54
N GLY A 19 15.18 -31.46 -23.39
CA GLY A 19 13.90 -31.36 -24.10
C GLY A 19 12.77 -30.76 -23.27
N VAL A 20 12.44 -31.41 -22.16
CA VAL A 20 11.29 -31.03 -21.32
C VAL A 20 11.64 -29.83 -20.44
N LEU A 21 12.85 -29.81 -19.87
CA LEU A 21 13.24 -28.76 -18.94
C LEU A 21 13.27 -27.36 -19.55
N PRO A 22 13.80 -27.01 -20.73
CA PRO A 22 13.86 -25.59 -21.13
C PRO A 22 12.49 -24.94 -21.32
N ALA A 23 11.52 -25.64 -21.89
CA ALA A 23 10.16 -25.12 -22.10
C ALA A 23 9.31 -25.20 -20.84
N VAL A 24 9.37 -26.32 -20.11
CA VAL A 24 8.60 -26.51 -18.87
C VAL A 24 9.21 -25.72 -17.71
N ARG A 25 10.52 -25.56 -17.65
CA ARG A 25 11.22 -24.65 -16.72
C ARG A 25 10.94 -23.21 -17.07
N ARG A 26 10.94 -22.80 -18.34
CA ARG A 26 10.52 -21.43 -18.70
C ARG A 26 9.06 -21.19 -18.34
N GLU A 27 8.19 -22.17 -18.52
CA GLU A 27 6.78 -22.12 -18.16
C GLU A 27 6.57 -22.11 -16.64
N LEU A 28 7.28 -22.94 -15.89
CA LEU A 28 7.28 -23.00 -14.42
C LEU A 28 7.92 -21.74 -13.84
N GLU A 29 9.06 -21.30 -14.34
CA GLU A 29 9.70 -20.05 -13.97
C GLU A 29 8.78 -18.88 -14.28
N ARG A 30 7.99 -18.90 -15.37
CA ARG A 30 6.97 -17.86 -15.64
C ARG A 30 5.78 -17.91 -14.69
N ARG A 31 5.38 -19.10 -14.22
CA ARG A 31 4.26 -19.30 -13.28
C ARG A 31 4.66 -19.07 -11.81
N VAL A 32 5.90 -19.38 -11.46
CA VAL A 32 6.45 -19.30 -10.10
C VAL A 32 7.23 -18.01 -9.88
N SER A 33 7.77 -17.38 -10.93
CA SER A 33 8.27 -16.00 -10.81
C SER A 33 7.08 -15.14 -10.41
N PRO A 34 7.07 -14.52 -9.22
CA PRO A 34 6.11 -13.47 -8.95
C PRO A 34 6.30 -12.49 -10.09
N ALA A 35 5.22 -12.24 -10.83
CA ALA A 35 5.22 -11.28 -11.92
C ALA A 35 6.05 -10.09 -11.48
N ARG A 36 7.26 -9.94 -12.06
CA ARG A 36 8.24 -8.92 -11.69
C ARG A 36 7.46 -7.65 -11.48
N SER A 37 7.41 -7.19 -10.23
CA SER A 37 6.66 -6.01 -9.81
C SER A 37 7.00 -4.89 -10.78
N ARG A 38 6.07 -4.61 -11.69
CA ARG A 38 6.25 -3.66 -12.76
C ARG A 38 6.24 -2.27 -12.12
N GLY A 39 7.43 -1.81 -11.76
CA GLY A 39 7.71 -0.42 -11.42
C GLY A 39 7.65 -0.06 -9.94
N TYR A 40 8.82 0.10 -9.33
CA TYR A 40 9.04 0.93 -8.14
C TYR A 40 8.94 2.44 -8.48
N LYS A 41 7.89 2.82 -9.20
CA LYS A 41 7.42 4.21 -9.32
C LYS A 41 5.97 4.37 -8.83
N THR A 42 5.28 3.27 -8.51
CA THR A 42 3.81 3.30 -8.33
C THR A 42 3.32 2.76 -6.99
N SER A 43 4.15 2.14 -6.15
CA SER A 43 3.66 1.61 -4.85
C SER A 43 3.17 2.73 -3.92
N ILE A 44 3.95 3.81 -3.79
CA ILE A 44 3.58 4.96 -2.95
C ILE A 44 2.41 5.73 -3.55
N SER A 45 2.43 5.99 -4.86
CA SER A 45 1.36 6.72 -5.54
C SER A 45 0.04 5.97 -5.50
N ARG A 46 0.07 4.64 -5.67
CA ARG A 46 -1.10 3.79 -5.52
C ARG A 46 -1.62 3.82 -4.09
N PHE A 47 -0.74 3.70 -3.09
CA PHE A 47 -1.13 3.81 -1.69
C PHE A 47 -1.84 5.14 -1.41
N LYS A 48 -1.32 6.26 -1.91
CA LYS A 48 -1.95 7.58 -1.77
C LYS A 48 -3.30 7.68 -2.48
N ALA A 49 -3.48 6.99 -3.61
CA ALA A 49 -4.75 6.97 -4.34
C ALA A 49 -5.80 6.08 -3.67
N ASP A 50 -5.38 4.95 -3.11
CA ASP A 50 -6.25 3.97 -2.45
C ASP A 50 -6.69 4.45 -1.05
N ASN A 51 -5.98 5.41 -0.45
CA ASN A 51 -6.25 5.94 0.89
C ASN A 51 -6.57 7.43 0.84
N ARG A 52 -7.87 7.75 0.82
CA ARG A 52 -8.33 9.14 0.83
C ARG A 52 -8.06 9.79 2.18
N ILE A 53 -7.56 11.02 2.13
CA ILE A 53 -7.12 11.72 3.34
C ILE A 53 -8.26 12.01 4.32
N GLU A 54 -9.46 12.32 3.83
CA GLU A 54 -10.64 12.60 4.66
C GLU A 54 -11.11 11.37 5.45
N ASP A 55 -10.97 10.18 4.87
CA ASP A 55 -11.35 8.92 5.50
C ASP A 55 -10.36 8.59 6.63
N VAL A 56 -9.06 8.71 6.36
CA VAL A 56 -8.01 8.49 7.37
C VAL A 56 -8.09 9.54 8.48
N ALA A 57 -8.26 10.81 8.13
CA ALA A 57 -8.37 11.88 9.12
C ALA A 57 -9.64 11.78 9.97
N GLY A 58 -10.76 11.34 9.38
CA GLY A 58 -12.02 11.12 10.08
C GLY A 58 -11.96 10.01 11.14
N GLN A 59 -10.99 9.08 11.03
CA GLN A 59 -10.72 8.09 12.08
C GLN A 59 -9.95 8.68 13.28
N LEU A 60 -9.23 9.78 13.07
CA LEU A 60 -8.40 10.42 14.12
C LEU A 60 -9.16 11.48 14.90
N THR A 61 -10.09 12.18 14.27
CA THR A 61 -10.84 13.29 14.89
C THR A 61 -12.17 13.51 14.18
N LEU A 62 -13.13 14.11 14.89
CA LEU A 62 -14.41 14.48 14.31
C LEU A 62 -14.21 15.68 13.37
N LEU A 63 -14.50 15.45 12.09
CA LEU A 63 -14.42 16.48 11.05
C LEU A 63 -15.78 17.09 10.77
N GLN A 64 -15.80 18.41 10.57
CA GLN A 64 -16.96 19.19 10.18
C GLN A 64 -16.67 19.91 8.86
N LYS A 65 -17.68 20.08 8.00
CA LYS A 65 -17.51 20.79 6.73
C LYS A 65 -17.15 22.26 6.99
N SER A 66 -16.20 22.79 6.21
CA SER A 66 -15.76 24.19 6.30
C SER A 66 -15.30 24.68 4.93
N GLY A 67 -16.15 25.46 4.26
CA GLY A 67 -15.87 25.95 2.90
C GLY A 67 -15.64 24.80 1.92
N GLN A 68 -14.50 24.82 1.22
CA GLN A 68 -14.09 23.79 0.26
C GLN A 68 -13.40 22.57 0.91
N GLY A 69 -13.30 22.54 2.23
CA GLY A 69 -12.63 21.47 2.97
C GLY A 69 -13.39 21.05 4.22
N MET A 70 -12.66 20.43 5.13
CA MET A 70 -13.15 19.94 6.41
C MET A 70 -12.23 20.44 7.51
N LYS A 71 -12.76 20.66 8.71
CA LYS A 71 -11.98 21.06 9.89
C LYS A 71 -12.37 20.27 11.13
N GLY A 72 -11.44 20.13 12.06
CA GLY A 72 -11.65 19.46 13.35
C GLY A 72 -10.60 19.89 14.38
N LEU A 73 -10.69 19.31 15.58
CA LEU A 73 -9.62 19.43 16.58
C LEU A 73 -8.41 18.62 16.11
N CYS A 74 -7.22 19.17 16.28
CA CYS A 74 -5.99 18.49 15.95
C CYS A 74 -5.82 17.23 16.82
N PRO A 75 -5.60 16.06 16.22
CA PRO A 75 -5.31 14.85 16.99
C PRO A 75 -3.89 14.86 17.57
N PHE A 76 -3.08 15.87 17.24
CA PHE A 76 -1.64 15.89 17.50
C PHE A 76 -1.16 16.85 18.59
N HIS A 77 -2.05 17.69 19.10
CA HIS A 77 -1.79 18.53 20.25
C HIS A 77 -3.11 18.87 20.91
N GLN A 78 -3.06 19.19 22.20
CA GLN A 78 -4.27 19.57 22.92
C GLN A 78 -4.65 21.01 22.58
N GLU A 79 -5.85 21.19 22.04
CA GLU A 79 -6.41 22.49 21.73
C GLU A 79 -7.92 22.54 21.99
N ARG A 80 -8.46 23.76 22.13
CA ARG A 80 -9.90 24.00 22.32
C ARG A 80 -10.60 24.44 21.05
N SER A 81 -9.85 25.04 20.12
CA SER A 81 -10.37 25.56 18.86
C SER A 81 -9.92 24.64 17.72
N PRO A 82 -10.79 24.30 16.75
CA PRO A 82 -10.42 23.44 15.65
C PRO A 82 -9.39 24.12 14.75
N SER A 83 -8.15 23.62 14.75
CA SER A 83 -7.06 24.12 13.88
C SER A 83 -6.63 23.13 12.81
N PHE A 84 -7.19 21.92 12.82
CA PHE A 84 -6.85 20.87 11.86
C PHE A 84 -7.77 20.96 10.64
N HIS A 85 -7.18 21.17 9.47
CA HIS A 85 -7.86 21.34 8.20
C HIS A 85 -7.47 20.22 7.22
N VAL A 86 -8.47 19.73 6.49
CA VAL A 86 -8.33 18.70 5.46
C VAL A 86 -8.99 19.19 4.18
N TRP A 87 -8.30 19.04 3.05
CA TRP A 87 -8.81 19.38 1.73
C TRP A 87 -8.87 18.12 0.86
N PRO A 88 -10.05 17.48 0.74
CA PRO A 88 -10.24 16.26 -0.06
C PRO A 88 -9.82 16.43 -1.53
N ALA A 89 -10.10 17.60 -2.13
CA ALA A 89 -9.79 17.83 -3.55
C ALA A 89 -8.28 17.82 -3.84
N SER A 90 -7.45 18.30 -2.91
CA SER A 90 -6.00 18.32 -3.07
C SER A 90 -5.29 17.17 -2.33
N GLN A 91 -6.04 16.32 -1.64
CA GLN A 91 -5.54 15.21 -0.81
C GLN A 91 -4.46 15.66 0.20
N ARG A 92 -4.70 16.79 0.86
CA ARG A 92 -3.76 17.42 1.82
C ARG A 92 -4.42 17.79 3.14
N TRP A 93 -3.61 17.85 4.19
CA TRP A 93 -4.00 18.33 5.51
C TRP A 93 -3.01 19.35 6.03
N ARG A 94 -3.46 20.17 6.98
CA ARG A 94 -2.60 21.05 7.76
C ARG A 94 -3.24 21.37 9.11
N CYS A 95 -2.43 21.38 10.15
CA CYS A 95 -2.76 22.00 11.41
C CYS A 95 -2.22 23.42 11.44
N PHE A 96 -3.08 24.39 11.71
CA PHE A 96 -2.72 25.81 11.89
C PHE A 96 -2.51 26.20 13.37
N GLY A 97 -2.53 25.22 14.27
CA GLY A 97 -2.22 25.38 15.69
C GLY A 97 -0.72 25.27 15.99
N SER A 98 -0.38 24.89 17.23
CA SER A 98 1.01 24.80 17.70
C SER A 98 1.85 23.74 16.97
N CYS A 99 1.21 22.72 16.39
CA CYS A 99 1.92 21.72 15.59
C CYS A 99 2.54 22.31 14.32
N ALA A 100 1.81 23.22 13.65
CA ALA A 100 2.14 23.73 12.31
C ALA A 100 2.43 22.66 11.22
N GLU A 101 2.09 21.39 11.50
CA GLU A 101 2.34 20.25 10.63
C GLU A 101 1.32 20.13 9.51
N GLY A 102 1.71 19.47 8.42
CA GLY A 102 0.83 19.18 7.30
C GLY A 102 1.52 18.33 6.24
N GLY A 103 0.74 17.88 5.26
CA GLY A 103 1.26 17.04 4.19
C GLY A 103 0.16 16.23 3.53
N ASP A 104 0.51 15.02 3.08
CA ASP A 104 -0.44 14.06 2.52
C ASP A 104 -0.83 12.96 3.54
N VAL A 105 -1.57 11.96 3.06
CA VAL A 105 -2.05 10.83 3.88
C VAL A 105 -0.91 10.04 4.54
N ILE A 106 0.27 9.95 3.90
CA ILE A 106 1.43 9.27 4.48
C ILE A 106 2.04 10.12 5.59
N ASP A 107 2.15 11.44 5.38
CA ASP A 107 2.65 12.35 6.43
C ASP A 107 1.70 12.36 7.65
N LEU A 108 0.39 12.28 7.42
CA LEU A 108 -0.61 12.15 8.48
C LEU A 108 -0.39 10.88 9.30
N LEU A 109 -0.24 9.73 8.63
CA LEU A 109 0.01 8.44 9.27
C LEU A 109 1.37 8.40 9.97
N ARG A 110 2.41 8.99 9.37
CA ARG A 110 3.72 9.13 10.00
C ARG A 110 3.60 9.91 11.30
N ARG A 111 2.94 11.07 11.25
CA ARG A 111 2.74 11.91 12.43
C ARG A 111 1.96 11.18 13.52
N HIS A 112 0.90 10.47 13.14
CA HIS A 112 0.13 9.66 14.07
C HIS A 112 0.97 8.56 14.75
N ARG A 113 1.86 7.90 14.01
CA ARG A 113 2.76 6.89 14.57
C ARG A 113 3.79 7.48 15.53
N GLU A 114 4.35 8.64 15.20
CA GLU A 114 5.38 9.30 16.02
C GLU A 114 4.81 9.89 17.31
N GLN A 115 3.53 10.24 17.34
CA GLN A 115 2.86 10.81 18.51
C GLN A 115 2.05 9.82 19.36
N GLY A 116 2.00 8.54 18.99
CA GLY A 116 1.31 7.48 19.73
C GLY A 116 1.80 7.23 21.17
N GLY A 117 2.66 8.10 21.72
CA GLY A 117 3.14 8.09 23.11
C GLY A 117 2.64 9.23 24.01
N GLN A 118 1.75 10.12 23.53
CA GLN A 118 1.16 11.19 24.35
C GLN A 118 -0.35 11.01 24.44
N LYS A 119 -0.78 10.10 25.31
CA LYS A 119 -2.10 10.14 25.95
C LYS A 119 -1.95 10.77 27.32
#